data_AF-A0A850MG03-F1
#
_entry.id   AF-A0A850MG03-F1
#
_cell.length_a   1.000
_cell.length_b   1.000
_cell.length_c   1.000
_cell.angle_alpha   90.00
_cell.angle_beta   90.00
_cell.angle_gamma   90.00
#
_symmetry.space_group_name_H-M   'P 1'
#
loop_
_entity.id
_entity.type
_entity.pdbx_description
1 polymer ?
#
loop_
_entity_poly.entity_id
_entity_poly.type
_entity_poly.pdbx_seq_one_letter_code
_entity_poly.pdbx_strand_id
1 'polypeptide(L)'
;MPFQGSRGQLLRHIILGIILAAILYVILYLSFGLNYIGMVPSIYRLPWLPIYFAAILLSMLILSLLFQLAIQPKFQNGLKGVIKTALLYYAYMLLFLIAFIIVPCIIADWYFMIMIIVIAVPILFLIAFVSAFLYHKTGNIIAGTIMNTVFMTFLVCTSSPLMSLDYLLALSPFGIF
;
A
#
# COMPACT_ATOMS: atom_id res chain seq x y z
N MET A 1 6.32 -12.97 -22.18
CA MET A 1 5.57 -11.68 -22.25
C MET A 1 5.05 -11.32 -20.86
N PRO A 2 4.97 -10.04 -20.48
CA PRO A 2 4.61 -9.60 -19.12
C PRO A 2 3.19 -10.00 -18.66
N PHE A 3 2.39 -10.62 -19.55
CA PHE A 3 1.01 -11.05 -19.33
C PHE A 3 0.77 -12.56 -19.59
N GLN A 4 1.79 -13.42 -19.48
CA GLN A 4 1.60 -14.86 -19.64
C GLN A 4 1.18 -15.50 -18.32
N GLY A 5 -0.12 -15.76 -18.16
CA GLY A 5 -0.66 -16.48 -17.01
C GLY A 5 -1.87 -17.35 -17.38
N SER A 6 -1.87 -18.63 -17.00
CA SER A 6 -3.08 -19.45 -17.06
C SER A 6 -4.07 -19.04 -15.97
N ARG A 7 -5.38 -19.30 -16.14
CA ARG A 7 -6.41 -18.98 -15.13
C ARG A 7 -6.06 -19.56 -13.74
N GLY A 8 -5.48 -20.77 -13.70
CA GLY A 8 -5.01 -21.40 -12.47
C GLY A 8 -3.82 -20.69 -11.82
N GLN A 9 -2.91 -20.12 -12.63
CA GLN A 9 -1.84 -19.27 -12.10
C GLN A 9 -2.39 -17.97 -11.52
N LEU A 10 -3.38 -17.34 -12.15
CA LEU A 10 -4.01 -16.13 -11.63
C LEU A 10 -4.67 -16.38 -10.26
N LEU A 11 -5.42 -17.47 -10.13
CA LEU A 11 -6.03 -17.87 -8.85
C LEU A 11 -4.97 -18.08 -7.76
N ARG A 12 -3.86 -18.73 -8.10
CA ARG A 12 -2.73 -18.94 -7.19
C ARG A 12 -2.11 -17.61 -6.73
N HIS A 13 -1.92 -16.65 -7.64
CA HIS A 13 -1.40 -15.32 -7.28
C HIS A 13 -2.34 -14.55 -6.35
N ILE A 14 -3.66 -14.66 -6.56
CA ILE A 14 -4.66 -14.06 -5.66
C ILE A 14 -4.55 -14.68 -4.27
N ILE A 15 -4.55 -16.01 -4.16
CA ILE A 15 -4.46 -16.70 -2.86
C ILE A 15 -3.16 -16.34 -2.13
N LEU A 16 -2.02 -16.41 -2.83
CA LEU A 16 -0.74 -16.01 -2.25
C LEU A 16 -0.71 -14.53 -1.87
N GLY A 17 -1.36 -13.67 -2.66
CA GLY A 17 -1.53 -12.26 -2.36
C GLY A 17 -2.35 -12.03 -1.10
N ILE A 18 -3.42 -12.79 -0.88
CA ILE A 18 -4.22 -12.72 0.36
C ILE A 18 -3.39 -13.15 1.57
N ILE A 19 -2.66 -14.28 1.47
CA ILE A 19 -1.83 -14.78 2.57
C ILE A 19 -0.72 -13.77 2.91
N LEU A 20 -0.01 -13.30 1.89
CA LEU A 20 1.07 -12.33 2.09
C LEU A 20 0.53 -10.99 2.60
N ALA A 21 -0.58 -10.50 2.05
CA ALA A 21 -1.24 -9.30 2.52
C ALA A 21 -1.67 -9.43 3.97
N ALA A 22 -2.21 -10.58 4.39
CA ALA A 22 -2.57 -10.83 5.78
C ALA A 22 -1.34 -10.79 6.71
N ILE A 23 -0.22 -11.41 6.31
CA ILE A 23 1.04 -11.35 7.08
C ILE A 23 1.56 -9.92 7.19
N LEU A 24 1.62 -9.19 6.07
CA LEU A 24 2.08 -7.80 6.04
C LEU A 24 1.15 -6.89 6.83
N TYR A 25 -0.16 -7.13 6.75
CA TYR A 25 -1.17 -6.45 7.54
C TYR A 25 -0.94 -6.66 9.02
N VAL A 26 -0.72 -7.91 9.48
CA VAL A 26 -0.45 -8.21 10.90
C VAL A 26 0.83 -7.52 11.38
N ILE A 27 1.91 -7.55 10.59
CA ILE A 27 3.17 -6.86 10.92
C ILE A 27 2.93 -5.36 11.09
N LEU A 28 2.23 -4.73 10.14
CA LEU A 28 1.90 -3.30 10.23
C LEU A 28 0.96 -3.01 11.40
N TYR A 29 -0.05 -3.84 11.61
CA TYR A 29 -1.04 -3.68 12.67
C TYR A 29 -0.37 -3.68 14.05
N LEU A 30 0.53 -4.64 14.30
CA LEU A 30 1.26 -4.76 15.56
C LEU A 30 2.35 -3.69 15.73
N SER A 31 2.97 -3.25 14.63
CA SER A 31 4.09 -2.29 14.70
C SER A 31 3.62 -0.83 14.78
N PHE A 32 2.65 -0.46 13.93
CA PHE A 32 2.20 0.93 13.73
C PHE A 32 0.68 1.10 13.79
N GLY A 33 -0.10 0.06 13.45
CA GLY A 33 -1.54 0.15 13.28
C GLY A 33 -2.32 0.50 14.56
N LEU A 34 -1.98 -0.15 15.68
CA LEU A 34 -2.57 0.12 16.99
C LEU A 34 -2.15 1.46 17.58
N ASN A 35 -0.89 1.87 17.36
CA ASN A 35 -0.30 3.03 18.03
C ASN A 35 -0.43 4.36 17.25
N TYR A 36 -0.55 4.32 15.92
CA TYR A 36 -0.47 5.52 15.07
C TYR A 36 -1.59 5.65 14.01
N ILE A 37 -2.24 4.56 13.61
CA ILE A 37 -3.16 4.55 12.45
C ILE A 37 -4.61 4.27 12.85
N GLY A 38 -4.88 3.73 14.04
CA GLY A 38 -6.24 3.42 14.49
C GLY A 38 -6.91 2.41 13.57
N MET A 39 -6.17 1.36 13.18
CA MET A 39 -6.68 0.36 12.24
C MET A 39 -7.78 -0.48 12.89
N VAL A 40 -9.04 -0.25 12.50
CA VAL A 40 -10.19 -1.01 13.00
C VAL A 40 -11.04 -1.46 11.81
N PRO A 41 -11.28 -2.77 11.65
CA PRO A 41 -12.13 -3.27 10.57
C PRO A 41 -13.56 -2.74 10.73
N SER A 42 -14.07 -2.08 9.69
CA SER A 42 -15.43 -1.52 9.67
C SER A 42 -16.32 -2.27 8.67
N ILE A 43 -17.44 -2.82 9.17
CA ILE A 43 -18.43 -3.56 8.35
C ILE A 43 -19.05 -2.63 7.28
N TYR A 44 -19.18 -1.34 7.57
CA TYR A 44 -19.75 -0.35 6.66
C TYR A 44 -18.93 -0.13 5.38
N ARG A 45 -17.65 -0.52 5.38
CA ARG A 45 -16.75 -0.38 4.22
C ARG A 45 -16.72 -1.61 3.33
N LEU A 46 -17.28 -2.73 3.79
CA LEU A 46 -17.29 -4.00 3.05
C LEU A 46 -17.97 -3.89 1.66
N PRO A 47 -19.10 -3.18 1.50
CA PRO A 47 -19.74 -3.02 0.18
C PRO A 47 -18.88 -2.25 -0.83
N TRP A 48 -18.01 -1.37 -0.34
CA TRP A 48 -17.13 -0.52 -1.15
C TRP A 48 -15.82 -1.22 -1.54
N LEU A 49 -15.55 -2.39 -0.97
CA LEU A 49 -14.33 -3.17 -1.20
C LEU A 49 -14.05 -3.43 -2.70
N PRO A 50 -15.03 -3.79 -3.55
CA PRO A 50 -14.77 -3.98 -4.98
C PRO A 50 -14.31 -2.70 -5.68
N ILE A 51 -14.84 -1.55 -5.28
CA ILE A 51 -14.52 -0.24 -5.86
C ILE A 51 -13.10 0.17 -5.45
N TYR A 52 -12.76 0.04 -4.16
CA TYR A 52 -11.41 0.29 -3.69
C TYR A 52 -10.40 -0.64 -4.34
N PHE A 53 -10.72 -1.93 -4.43
CA PHE A 53 -9.87 -2.91 -5.09
C PHE A 53 -9.61 -2.54 -6.56
N ALA A 54 -10.64 -2.18 -7.32
CA ALA A 54 -10.49 -1.82 -8.73
C ALA A 54 -9.63 -0.56 -8.92
N ALA A 55 -9.85 0.49 -8.12
CA ALA A 55 -9.08 1.73 -8.20
C ALA A 55 -7.60 1.51 -7.81
N ILE A 56 -7.36 0.75 -6.73
CA ILE A 56 -6.01 0.39 -6.28
C ILE A 56 -5.33 -0.51 -7.31
N LEU A 57 -6.05 -1.46 -7.90
CA LEU A 57 -5.48 -2.36 -8.92
C LEU A 57 -4.98 -1.57 -10.12
N LEU A 58 -5.78 -0.63 -10.59
CA LEU A 58 -5.47 0.16 -11.78
C LEU A 58 -4.28 1.09 -11.52
N SER A 59 -4.26 1.78 -10.38
CA SER A 59 -3.13 2.62 -9.97
C SER A 59 -1.84 1.81 -9.78
N MET A 60 -1.89 0.68 -9.08
CA MET A 60 -0.74 -0.20 -8.86
C MET A 60 -0.24 -0.82 -10.16
N LEU A 61 -1.13 -1.15 -11.09
CA LEU A 61 -0.76 -1.71 -12.39
C LEU A 61 0.00 -0.69 -13.23
N ILE A 62 -0.48 0.56 -13.31
CA ILE A 62 0.21 1.64 -14.02
C ILE A 62 1.60 1.87 -13.41
N LEU A 63 1.67 1.98 -12.09
CA LEU A 63 2.93 2.20 -11.37
C LEU A 63 3.92 1.05 -11.61
N SER A 64 3.44 -0.19 -11.54
CA SER A 64 4.26 -1.40 -11.74
C SER A 64 4.72 -1.53 -13.20
N LEU A 65 3.87 -1.19 -14.18
CA LEU A 65 4.25 -1.17 -15.60
C LEU A 65 5.35 -0.16 -15.87
N LEU A 66 5.19 1.09 -15.40
CA LEU A 66 6.20 2.13 -15.61
C LEU A 66 7.54 1.74 -14.99
N PHE A 67 7.52 1.24 -13.75
CA PHE A 67 8.74 0.97 -13.01
C PHE A 67 9.40 -0.36 -13.42
N GLN A 68 8.66 -1.47 -13.41
CA GLN A 68 9.22 -2.80 -13.65
C GLN A 68 9.59 -3.01 -15.11
N LEU A 69 8.97 -2.30 -16.06
CA LEU A 69 9.34 -2.39 -17.47
C LEU A 69 10.52 -1.47 -17.83
N ALA A 70 10.61 -0.27 -17.24
CA ALA A 70 11.66 0.70 -17.59
C ALA A 70 12.96 0.53 -16.80
N ILE A 71 12.87 0.11 -15.53
CA ILE A 71 13.98 0.19 -14.58
C ILE A 71 14.50 -1.20 -14.20
N GLN A 72 13.62 -2.16 -13.95
CA GLN A 72 14.03 -3.48 -13.47
C GLN A 72 14.93 -4.28 -14.44
N PRO A 73 14.76 -4.20 -15.78
CA PRO A 73 15.65 -4.87 -16.73
C PRO A 73 17.07 -4.29 -16.74
N LYS A 74 17.27 -3.07 -16.22
CA LYS A 74 18.56 -2.38 -16.18
C LYS A 74 19.45 -2.84 -15.02
N PHE A 75 18.92 -3.60 -14.06
CA PHE A 75 19.67 -4.10 -12.93
C PHE A 75 20.04 -5.58 -13.10
N GLN A 76 21.28 -5.91 -12.72
CA GLN A 76 21.83 -7.27 -12.82
C GLN A 76 21.00 -8.28 -12.03
N ASN A 77 20.92 -9.51 -12.55
CA ASN A 77 20.25 -10.63 -11.90
C ASN A 77 20.94 -10.99 -10.57
N GLY A 78 20.22 -10.88 -9.44
CA GLY A 78 20.70 -11.27 -8.12
C GLY A 78 20.09 -10.45 -6.98
N LEU A 79 20.35 -10.83 -5.74
CA LEU A 79 19.78 -10.19 -4.55
C LEU A 79 20.14 -8.69 -4.45
N LYS A 80 21.38 -8.33 -4.85
CA LYS A 80 21.81 -6.92 -4.95
C LYS A 80 21.00 -6.12 -5.97
N GLY A 81 20.59 -6.75 -7.07
CA GLY A 81 19.72 -6.14 -8.08
C GLY A 81 18.31 -5.91 -7.55
N VAL A 82 17.77 -6.88 -6.79
CA VAL A 82 16.46 -6.76 -6.14
C VAL A 82 16.45 -5.59 -5.15
N ILE A 83 17.45 -5.50 -4.27
CA ILE A 83 17.53 -4.42 -3.27
C ILE A 83 17.62 -3.05 -3.96
N LYS A 84 18.49 -2.91 -4.96
CA LYS A 84 18.62 -1.65 -5.71
C LYS A 84 17.31 -1.25 -6.41
N THR A 85 16.65 -2.22 -7.03
CA THR A 85 15.37 -1.99 -7.71
C THR A 85 14.29 -1.58 -6.69
N ALA A 86 14.20 -2.27 -5.56
CA ALA A 86 13.26 -1.97 -4.50
C ALA A 86 13.49 -0.57 -3.91
N LEU A 87 14.74 -0.19 -3.60
CA LEU A 87 15.07 1.12 -3.07
C LEU A 87 14.76 2.25 -4.06
N LEU A 88 15.07 2.05 -5.34
CA LEU A 88 14.75 3.03 -6.38
C LEU A 88 13.23 3.15 -6.57
N TYR A 89 12.50 2.04 -6.47
CA TYR A 89 11.04 2.05 -6.57
C TYR A 89 10.40 2.78 -5.40
N TYR A 90 10.89 2.47 -4.21
CA TYR A 90 10.51 3.13 -2.97
C TYR A 90 10.76 4.63 -3.04
N ALA A 91 11.96 5.07 -3.44
CA ALA A 91 12.30 6.48 -3.57
C ALA A 91 11.39 7.20 -4.57
N TYR A 92 11.07 6.55 -5.70
CA TYR A 92 10.14 7.09 -6.69
C TYR A 92 8.73 7.26 -6.12
N MET A 93 8.19 6.26 -5.42
CA MET A 93 6.88 6.38 -4.76
C MET A 93 6.87 7.47 -3.68
N LEU A 94 7.96 7.62 -2.93
CA LEU A 94 8.08 8.65 -1.90
C LEU A 94 8.10 10.05 -2.49
N LEU A 95 8.84 10.27 -3.58
CA LEU A 95 8.85 11.54 -4.30
C LEU A 95 7.45 11.87 -4.84
N PHE A 96 6.76 10.89 -5.41
CA PHE A 96 5.38 11.05 -5.86
C PHE A 96 4.45 11.42 -4.70
N LEU A 97 4.54 10.72 -3.57
CA LEU A 97 3.75 11.03 -2.38
C LEU A 97 4.02 12.47 -1.91
N ILE A 98 5.29 12.84 -1.73
CA ILE A 98 5.69 14.18 -1.27
C ILE A 98 5.12 15.25 -2.21
N ALA A 99 5.25 15.08 -3.53
CA ALA A 99 4.70 16.01 -4.49
C ALA A 99 3.18 16.19 -4.37
N PHE A 100 2.43 15.09 -4.13
CA PHE A 100 0.99 15.13 -3.96
C PHE A 100 0.54 15.75 -2.64
N ILE A 101 1.27 15.51 -1.55
CA ILE A 101 0.87 15.99 -0.22
C ILE A 101 1.32 17.42 0.07
N ILE A 102 2.27 18.00 -0.67
CA ILE A 102 2.71 19.38 -0.46
C ILE A 102 1.54 20.37 -0.48
N VAL A 103 0.62 20.25 -1.45
CA VAL A 103 -0.53 21.15 -1.58
C VAL A 103 -1.45 21.10 -0.36
N PRO A 104 -1.96 19.93 0.09
CA PRO A 104 -2.77 19.87 1.30
C PRO A 104 -1.99 20.22 2.57
N CYS A 105 -0.68 19.98 2.63
CA CYS A 105 0.14 20.39 3.79
C CYS A 105 0.27 21.91 3.94
N ILE A 106 0.25 22.68 2.84
CA ILE A 106 0.21 24.15 2.91
C ILE A 106 -1.10 24.63 3.56
N ILE A 107 -2.18 23.87 3.41
CA ILE A 107 -3.51 24.22 3.92
C ILE A 107 -3.69 23.77 5.39
N ALA A 108 -3.10 22.64 5.79
CA ALA A 108 -3.39 21.96 7.06
C ALA A 108 -2.26 21.95 8.10
N ASP A 109 -1.10 22.56 7.81
CA ASP A 109 0.14 22.59 8.62
C ASP A 109 1.14 21.42 8.45
N TRP A 110 2.38 21.69 8.87
CA TRP A 110 3.53 20.76 8.86
C TRP A 110 3.30 19.48 9.65
N TYR A 111 2.41 19.50 10.65
CA TYR A 111 2.06 18.32 11.44
C TYR A 111 1.40 17.23 10.59
N PHE A 112 0.51 17.63 9.66
CA PHE A 112 -0.16 16.72 8.74
C PHE A 112 0.85 15.98 7.84
N MET A 113 1.88 16.70 7.39
CA MET A 113 2.95 16.13 6.56
C MET A 113 3.71 15.03 7.29
N ILE A 114 4.14 15.28 8.53
CA ILE A 114 4.93 14.32 9.31
C ILE A 114 4.12 13.06 9.58
N MET A 115 2.84 13.21 9.97
CA MET A 115 1.96 12.07 10.23
C MET A 115 1.80 11.17 9.00
N ILE A 116 1.52 11.76 7.83
CA ILE A 116 1.39 11.00 6.58
C ILE A 116 2.71 10.31 6.21
N ILE A 117 3.84 11.00 6.34
CA ILE A 117 5.15 10.44 5.99
C ILE A 117 5.48 9.25 6.89
N VAL A 118 5.29 9.37 8.22
CA VAL A 118 5.59 8.29 9.17
C VAL A 118 4.79 7.03 8.86
N ILE A 119 3.53 7.18 8.44
CA ILE A 119 2.65 6.05 8.08
C ILE A 119 2.98 5.49 6.70
N ALA A 120 3.20 6.36 5.71
CA ALA A 120 3.40 5.95 4.33
C ALA A 120 4.77 5.30 4.09
N VAL A 121 5.81 5.73 4.80
CA VAL A 121 7.18 5.19 4.69
C VAL A 121 7.21 3.65 4.81
N PRO A 122 6.74 3.02 5.90
CA PRO A 122 6.79 1.57 6.02
C PRO A 122 5.88 0.87 4.99
N ILE A 123 4.73 1.45 4.66
CA ILE A 123 3.79 0.88 3.69
C ILE A 123 4.42 0.85 2.29
N LEU A 124 4.92 2.00 1.81
CA LEU A 124 5.53 2.12 0.49
C LEU A 124 6.81 1.27 0.39
N PHE A 125 7.57 1.14 1.48
CA PHE A 125 8.74 0.28 1.52
C PHE A 125 8.38 -1.19 1.27
N LEU A 126 7.36 -1.70 1.97
CA LEU A 126 6.88 -3.07 1.79
C LEU A 126 6.35 -3.31 0.37
N ILE A 127 5.54 -2.39 -0.16
CA ILE A 127 5.00 -2.46 -1.53
C ILE A 127 6.14 -2.54 -2.56
N ALA A 128 7.14 -1.67 -2.42
CA ALA A 128 8.28 -1.61 -3.32
C ALA A 128 9.10 -2.91 -3.29
N PHE A 129 9.36 -3.43 -2.09
CA PHE A 129 10.16 -4.64 -1.92
C PHE A 129 9.45 -5.90 -2.45
N VAL A 130 8.16 -6.06 -2.14
CA VAL A 130 7.34 -7.18 -2.63
C VAL A 130 7.27 -7.17 -4.15
N SER A 131 7.03 -6.01 -4.76
CA SER A 131 7.01 -5.86 -6.22
C SER A 131 8.35 -6.22 -6.86
N ALA A 132 9.45 -5.67 -6.37
CA ALA A 132 10.78 -5.93 -6.93
C ALA A 132 11.17 -7.41 -6.79
N PHE A 133 10.90 -8.03 -5.64
CA PHE A 133 11.19 -9.43 -5.38
C PHE A 133 10.36 -10.37 -6.28
N LEU A 134 9.06 -10.15 -6.39
CA LEU A 134 8.18 -11.00 -7.19
C LEU A 134 8.47 -10.91 -8.67
N TYR A 135 8.73 -9.71 -9.20
CA TYR A 135 9.13 -9.59 -10.60
C TYR A 135 10.49 -10.25 -10.84
N HIS A 136 11.45 -10.16 -9.91
CA HIS A 136 12.73 -10.86 -10.06
C HIS A 136 12.56 -12.39 -10.10
N LYS A 137 11.66 -12.94 -9.29
CA LYS A 137 11.40 -14.39 -9.22
C LYS A 137 10.54 -14.92 -10.37
N THR A 138 9.59 -14.13 -10.85
CA THR A 138 8.56 -14.62 -11.79
C THR A 138 8.64 -13.99 -13.18
N GLY A 139 9.33 -12.85 -13.32
CA GLY A 139 9.30 -12.02 -14.53
C GLY A 139 7.91 -11.43 -14.85
N ASN A 140 6.95 -11.56 -13.94
CA ASN A 140 5.56 -11.18 -14.14
C ASN A 140 5.17 -10.00 -13.26
N ILE A 141 4.69 -8.94 -13.91
CA ILE A 141 4.25 -7.68 -13.28
C ILE A 141 2.96 -7.90 -12.49
N ILE A 142 2.05 -8.71 -13.04
CA ILE A 142 0.71 -8.93 -12.50
C ILE A 142 0.78 -9.52 -11.09
N ALA A 143 1.71 -10.45 -10.85
CA ALA A 143 1.85 -11.11 -9.56
C ALA A 143 2.08 -10.08 -8.44
N GLY A 144 3.08 -9.21 -8.60
CA GLY A 144 3.38 -8.15 -7.63
C GLY A 144 2.24 -7.14 -7.50
N THR A 145 1.64 -6.76 -8.62
CA THR A 145 0.51 -5.82 -8.63
C THR A 145 -0.70 -6.36 -7.86
N ILE A 146 -1.11 -7.61 -8.08
CA ILE A 146 -2.26 -8.22 -7.37
C ILE A 146 -1.96 -8.29 -5.87
N MET A 147 -0.78 -8.75 -5.47
CA MET A 147 -0.42 -8.85 -4.05
C MET A 147 -0.47 -7.48 -3.36
N ASN A 148 0.15 -6.47 -3.97
CA ASN A 148 0.14 -5.11 -3.43
C ASN A 148 -1.26 -4.49 -3.43
N THR A 149 -2.10 -4.83 -4.40
CA THR A 149 -3.49 -4.38 -4.46
C THR A 149 -4.30 -4.94 -3.31
N VAL A 150 -4.23 -6.26 -3.09
CA VAL A 150 -4.93 -6.92 -1.97
C VAL A 150 -4.47 -6.30 -0.65
N PHE A 151 -3.17 -6.13 -0.46
CA PHE A 151 -2.59 -5.50 0.72
C PHE A 151 -3.10 -4.09 0.96
N MET A 152 -3.03 -3.21 -0.05
CA MET A 152 -3.52 -1.83 0.06
C MET A 152 -5.03 -1.77 0.26
N THR A 153 -5.80 -2.68 -0.35
CA THR A 153 -7.25 -2.75 -0.14
C THR A 153 -7.57 -3.09 1.31
N PHE A 154 -6.86 -4.05 1.91
CA PHE A 154 -7.02 -4.32 3.35
C PHE A 154 -6.65 -3.11 4.21
N LEU A 155 -5.56 -2.41 3.90
CA LEU A 155 -5.17 -1.21 4.63
C LEU A 155 -6.24 -0.10 4.54
N VAL A 156 -6.77 0.19 3.36
CA VAL A 156 -7.81 1.22 3.17
C VAL A 156 -9.13 0.84 3.85
N CYS A 157 -9.52 -0.43 3.80
CA CYS A 157 -10.75 -0.89 4.44
C CYS A 157 -10.67 -0.89 5.98
N THR A 158 -9.47 -0.87 6.55
CA THR A 158 -9.22 -0.94 8.00
C THR A 158 -8.70 0.36 8.59
N SER A 159 -8.16 1.29 7.79
CA SER A 159 -7.72 2.60 8.27
C SER A 159 -8.93 3.47 8.64
N SER A 160 -9.24 3.58 9.92
CA SER A 160 -10.28 4.50 10.38
C SER A 160 -9.84 5.94 10.07
N PRO A 161 -10.75 6.87 9.70
CA PRO A 161 -10.42 8.28 9.82
C PRO A 161 -10.30 8.51 11.33
N LEU A 162 -9.09 8.77 11.82
CA LEU A 162 -8.82 9.15 13.22
C LEU A 162 -9.38 10.56 13.53
N MET A 163 -10.64 10.78 13.18
CA MET A 163 -11.52 11.89 13.52
C MET A 163 -12.97 11.42 13.24
N SER A 164 -13.51 10.52 14.05
CA SER A 164 -14.97 10.32 14.04
C SER A 164 -15.45 9.87 15.42
N LEU A 165 -16.31 10.69 16.00
CA LEU A 165 -17.03 10.55 17.26
C LEU A 165 -16.27 10.85 18.56
N ASP A 166 -15.22 10.13 18.94
CA ASP A 166 -14.69 10.26 20.32
C ASP A 166 -14.05 11.64 20.62
N TYR A 167 -13.39 12.26 19.63
CA TYR A 167 -12.86 13.62 19.75
C TYR A 167 -13.95 14.71 19.66
N LEU A 168 -15.04 14.44 18.93
CA LEU A 168 -16.20 15.35 18.86
C LEU A 168 -17.02 15.30 20.16
N LEU A 169 -17.10 14.13 20.80
CA LEU A 169 -17.70 13.94 22.12
C LEU A 169 -16.82 14.56 23.22
N ALA A 170 -15.50 14.41 23.13
CA ALA A 170 -14.54 15.01 24.07
C ALA A 170 -14.46 16.55 23.99
N LEU A 171 -14.84 17.15 22.86
CA LEU A 171 -14.94 18.61 22.68
C LEU A 171 -16.35 19.17 22.98
N SER A 172 -17.33 18.31 23.28
CA SER A 172 -18.62 18.76 23.79
C SER A 172 -18.49 19.06 25.29
N PRO A 173 -18.86 20.25 25.79
CA PRO A 173 -18.79 20.57 27.23
C PRO A 173 -19.77 19.75 28.09
N PHE A 174 -20.53 18.84 27.48
CA PHE A 174 -21.63 18.13 28.10
C PHE A 174 -21.51 16.64 27.78
N GLY A 175 -20.67 15.95 28.55
CA GLY A 175 -20.72 14.50 28.66
C GLY A 175 -22.08 14.08 29.21
N ILE A 176 -22.93 13.50 28.37
CA ILE A 176 -24.14 12.77 28.78
C ILE A 176 -24.31 11.59 27.82
N PHE A 177 -23.76 10.44 28.19
CA PHE A 177 -24.50 9.24 28.63
C PHE A 177 -23.55 8.35 29.44
#